data_AF-A0A0D2K4M4-F1
#
_entry.id   AF-A0A0D2K4M4-F1
#
_cell.length_a   1.000
_cell.length_b   1.000
_cell.length_c   1.000
_cell.angle_alpha   90.00
_cell.angle_beta   90.00
_cell.angle_gamma   90.00
#
_symmetry.space_group_name_H-M   'P 1'
#
loop_
_entity.id
_entity.type
_entity.pdbx_description
1 polymer ?
#
loop_
_entity_poly.entity_id
_entity_poly.type
_entity_poly.pdbx_seq_one_letter_code
_entity_poly.pdbx_strand_id
1 'polypeptide(L)'
;MLAIPKGQFLFIGACEALAQVLLMAGAAHLPGALLPLLMQTSLFWQVAFSALLLGTRPTLNQLAGVALVSAGVALASLPPPAAAGAAAAPALVRPENFKHVALCVISFAFPSLSVILKEGIFREARRKLGRDLEVLVVNAFGSTAQAVFVLALLPLITAIRGLPLESLPQVLLEGGRVLAGQPAQVGGAVLPGAPLFPAAYVLANVAFNITALSLVRSTGAVTASLALACLVPLSVLAFALPLPLLQQAALGPNFWAGCGLLMGGLACYNWKKGAASSGK
;
A
#
# COMPACT_ATOMS: atom_id res chain seq x y z
N MET A 1 26.50 -20.48 -7.91
CA MET A 1 25.86 -19.32 -7.24
C MET A 1 24.92 -18.68 -8.25
N LEU A 2 23.62 -18.53 -7.94
CA LEU A 2 22.65 -18.02 -8.92
C LEU A 2 23.10 -16.65 -9.43
N ALA A 3 23.19 -16.49 -10.76
CA ALA A 3 23.34 -15.19 -11.41
C ALA A 3 22.01 -14.42 -11.31
N ILE A 4 21.63 -14.08 -10.07
CA ILE A 4 20.47 -13.24 -9.77
C ILE A 4 20.83 -11.83 -10.25
N PRO A 5 19.96 -11.16 -11.04
CA PRO A 5 20.21 -9.82 -11.53
C PRO A 5 20.15 -8.81 -10.38
N LYS A 6 21.26 -8.65 -9.65
CA LYS A 6 21.39 -7.79 -8.46
C LYS A 6 20.92 -6.35 -8.73
N GLY A 7 21.18 -5.84 -9.93
CA GLY A 7 20.74 -4.49 -10.34
C GLY A 7 19.22 -4.30 -10.36
N GLN A 8 18.45 -5.35 -10.71
CA GLN A 8 16.99 -5.25 -10.71
C GLN A 8 16.43 -5.18 -9.28
N PHE A 9 17.00 -5.95 -8.35
CA PHE A 9 16.62 -5.88 -6.93
C PHE A 9 16.98 -4.53 -6.30
N LEU A 10 18.11 -3.94 -6.69
CA LEU A 10 18.46 -2.59 -6.27
C LEU A 10 17.46 -1.55 -6.79
N PHE A 11 17.08 -1.63 -8.07
CA PHE A 11 16.09 -0.73 -8.65
C PHE A 11 14.71 -0.87 -7.97
N ILE A 12 14.27 -2.11 -7.73
CA ILE A 12 13.05 -2.42 -6.96
C ILE A 12 13.10 -1.75 -5.58
N GLY A 13 14.20 -1.93 -4.85
CA GLY A 13 14.37 -1.33 -3.52
C GLY A 13 14.35 0.21 -3.57
N ALA A 14 14.95 0.82 -4.59
CA ALA A 14 14.92 2.27 -4.79
C ALA A 14 13.50 2.79 -5.05
N CYS A 15 12.74 2.12 -5.91
CA CYS A 15 11.34 2.46 -6.17
C CYS A 15 10.49 2.34 -4.91
N GLU A 16 10.63 1.26 -4.13
CA GLU A 16 9.88 1.04 -2.89
C GLU A 16 10.25 2.07 -1.82
N ALA A 17 11.53 2.43 -1.69
CA ALA A 17 11.99 3.47 -0.77
C ALA A 17 11.43 4.86 -1.16
N LEU A 18 11.49 5.22 -2.45
CA LEU A 18 10.93 6.47 -2.95
C LEU A 18 9.42 6.54 -2.73
N ALA A 19 8.69 5.44 -2.97
CA ALA A 19 7.28 5.34 -2.66
C ALA A 19 7.00 5.66 -1.20
N GLN A 20 7.78 5.10 -0.27
CA GLN A 20 7.57 5.36 1.15
C GLN A 20 7.75 6.83 1.52
N VAL A 21 8.76 7.50 0.95
CA VAL A 21 9.00 8.93 1.21
C VAL A 21 7.86 9.79 0.66
N LEU A 22 7.45 9.55 -0.59
CA LEU A 22 6.36 10.30 -1.23
C LEU A 22 5.02 10.06 -0.53
N LEU A 23 4.73 8.81 -0.17
CA LEU A 23 3.52 8.46 0.57
C LEU A 23 3.51 9.14 1.94
N MET A 24 4.63 9.16 2.67
CA MET A 24 4.72 9.83 3.96
C MET A 24 4.50 11.34 3.85
N ALA A 25 5.06 11.98 2.81
CA ALA A 25 4.88 13.40 2.55
C ALA A 25 3.41 13.75 2.21
N GLY A 26 2.72 12.89 1.45
CA GLY A 26 1.31 13.10 1.13
C GLY A 26 0.35 12.75 2.28
N ALA A 27 0.55 11.58 2.89
CA ALA A 27 -0.35 11.01 3.88
C ALA A 27 -0.44 11.83 5.16
N ALA A 28 0.60 12.56 5.53
CA ALA A 28 0.60 13.44 6.70
C ALA A 28 -0.48 14.54 6.65
N HIS A 29 -0.98 14.87 5.45
CA HIS A 29 -1.98 15.92 5.23
C HIS A 29 -3.37 15.36 4.86
N LEU A 30 -3.55 14.04 4.89
CA LEU A 30 -4.78 13.38 4.45
C LEU A 30 -5.48 12.67 5.61
N PRO A 31 -6.82 12.55 5.58
CA PRO A 31 -7.53 11.70 6.51
C PRO A 31 -7.05 10.25 6.39
N GLY A 32 -6.79 9.56 7.51
CA GLY A 32 -6.30 8.18 7.50
C GLY A 32 -7.23 7.22 6.76
N ALA A 33 -8.54 7.43 6.86
CA ALA A 33 -9.57 6.66 6.14
C ALA A 33 -9.47 6.78 4.60
N LEU A 34 -8.83 7.83 4.07
CA LEU A 34 -8.65 8.01 2.63
C LEU A 34 -7.50 7.14 2.08
N LEU A 35 -6.49 6.81 2.89
CA LEU A 35 -5.30 6.09 2.42
C LEU A 35 -5.60 4.69 1.86
N PRO A 36 -6.45 3.85 2.50
CA PRO A 36 -6.83 2.56 1.92
C PRO A 36 -7.60 2.69 0.60
N LEU A 37 -8.37 3.77 0.42
CA LEU A 37 -9.06 4.05 -0.85
C LEU A 37 -8.07 4.45 -1.94
N LEU A 38 -7.11 5.32 -1.63
CA LEU A 38 -6.08 5.74 -2.58
C LEU A 38 -5.15 4.58 -2.96
N MET A 39 -4.87 3.65 -2.05
CA MET A 39 -4.12 2.42 -2.35
C MET A 39 -4.74 1.63 -3.52
N GLN A 40 -6.05 1.70 -3.73
CA GLN A 40 -6.72 0.98 -4.83
C GLN A 40 -6.37 1.52 -6.21
N THR A 41 -5.86 2.76 -6.31
CA THR A 41 -5.31 3.28 -7.57
C THR A 41 -4.12 2.47 -8.07
N SER A 42 -3.50 1.65 -7.21
CA SER A 42 -2.45 0.70 -7.60
C SER A 42 -2.89 -0.26 -8.70
N LEU A 43 -4.17 -0.66 -8.76
CA LEU A 43 -4.67 -1.56 -9.82
C LEU A 43 -4.54 -0.95 -11.21
N PHE A 44 -4.84 0.34 -11.33
CA PHE A 44 -4.67 1.08 -12.57
C PHE A 44 -3.19 1.05 -13.02
N TRP A 45 -2.28 1.38 -12.09
CA TRP A 45 -0.84 1.36 -12.36
C TRP A 45 -0.33 -0.03 -12.71
N GLN A 46 -0.79 -1.08 -12.03
CA GLN A 46 -0.40 -2.46 -12.31
C GLN A 46 -0.80 -2.89 -13.71
N VAL A 47 -2.03 -2.58 -14.16
CA VAL A 47 -2.47 -2.88 -15.52
C VAL A 47 -1.63 -2.12 -16.55
N ALA A 48 -1.42 -0.82 -16.32
CA ALA A 48 -0.61 0.01 -17.21
C ALA A 48 0.83 -0.52 -17.35
N PHE A 49 1.51 -0.79 -16.23
CA PHE A 49 2.87 -1.31 -16.25
C PHE A 49 2.95 -2.74 -16.76
N SER A 50 1.97 -3.60 -16.47
CA SER A 50 1.94 -4.96 -17.02
C SER A 50 1.84 -4.93 -18.55
N ALA A 51 1.00 -4.06 -19.10
CA ALA A 51 0.86 -3.90 -20.54
C ALA A 51 2.14 -3.33 -21.18
N LEU A 52 2.75 -2.31 -20.56
CA LEU A 52 3.93 -1.63 -21.09
C LEU A 52 5.22 -2.46 -20.96
N LEU A 53 5.44 -3.14 -19.83
CA LEU A 53 6.72 -3.80 -19.52
C LEU A 53 6.72 -5.30 -19.80
N LEU A 54 5.58 -5.98 -19.57
CA LEU A 54 5.44 -7.43 -19.79
C LEU A 54 4.73 -7.75 -21.11
N GLY A 55 4.27 -6.75 -21.85
CA GLY A 55 3.56 -6.91 -23.12
C GLY A 55 2.22 -7.63 -22.99
N THR A 56 1.60 -7.59 -21.80
CA THR A 56 0.31 -8.24 -21.58
C THR A 56 -0.81 -7.44 -22.25
N ARG A 57 -1.80 -8.14 -22.81
CA ARG A 57 -2.99 -7.50 -23.35
C ARG A 57 -4.07 -7.50 -22.27
N PRO A 58 -4.48 -6.31 -21.75
CA PRO A 58 -5.50 -6.26 -20.73
C PRO A 58 -6.83 -6.78 -21.27
N THR A 59 -7.48 -7.65 -20.51
CA THR A 59 -8.79 -8.18 -20.88
C THR A 59 -9.89 -7.14 -20.63
N LEU A 60 -11.02 -7.26 -21.31
CA LEU A 60 -12.20 -6.39 -21.06
C LEU A 60 -12.64 -6.45 -19.59
N ASN A 61 -12.55 -7.62 -18.95
CA ASN A 61 -12.84 -7.79 -17.52
C ASN A 61 -11.90 -6.99 -16.63
N GLN A 62 -10.60 -6.96 -16.95
CA GLN A 62 -9.62 -6.17 -16.20
C GLN A 62 -9.87 -4.67 -16.37
N LEU A 63 -10.19 -4.21 -17.59
CA LEU A 63 -10.52 -2.80 -17.84
C LEU A 63 -11.81 -2.39 -17.13
N ALA A 64 -12.86 -3.21 -17.22
CA ALA A 64 -14.12 -2.99 -16.50
C ALA A 64 -13.91 -2.99 -14.98
N GLY A 65 -13.12 -3.94 -14.47
CA GLY A 65 -12.78 -4.02 -13.05
C GLY A 65 -12.05 -2.78 -12.55
N VAL A 66 -11.04 -2.29 -13.27
CA VAL A 66 -10.33 -1.04 -12.93
C VAL A 66 -11.26 0.18 -12.97
N ALA A 67 -12.16 0.26 -13.96
CA ALA A 67 -13.13 1.34 -14.05
C ALA A 67 -14.10 1.32 -12.86
N LEU A 68 -14.63 0.15 -12.50
CA LEU A 68 -15.51 -0.03 -11.35
C LEU A 68 -14.82 0.28 -10.02
N VAL A 69 -13.57 -0.15 -9.84
CA VAL A 69 -12.77 0.20 -8.65
C VAL A 69 -12.56 1.71 -8.56
N SER A 70 -12.24 2.36 -9.67
CA SER A 70 -12.05 3.82 -9.71
C SER A 70 -13.33 4.57 -9.35
N ALA A 71 -14.48 4.11 -9.87
CA ALA A 71 -15.78 4.65 -9.53
C ALA A 71 -16.14 4.39 -8.05
N GLY A 72 -15.79 3.21 -7.51
CA GLY A 72 -16.00 2.86 -6.10
C GLY A 72 -15.18 3.75 -5.16
N VAL A 73 -13.91 4.00 -5.49
CA VAL A 73 -13.04 4.94 -4.76
C VAL A 73 -13.60 6.35 -4.80
N ALA A 74 -14.03 6.83 -5.97
CA ALA A 74 -14.62 8.15 -6.12
C ALA A 74 -15.89 8.29 -5.27
N LEU A 75 -16.81 7.32 -5.35
CA LEU A 75 -18.06 7.31 -4.59
C LEU A 75 -17.82 7.21 -3.08
N ALA A 76 -16.87 6.37 -2.64
CA ALA A 76 -16.52 6.24 -1.23
C ALA A 76 -15.83 7.49 -0.66
N SER A 77 -15.22 8.30 -1.52
CA SER A 77 -14.56 9.56 -1.15
C SER A 77 -15.52 10.74 -1.02
N LEU A 78 -16.77 10.60 -1.50
CA LEU A 78 -17.78 11.64 -1.39
C LEU A 78 -18.27 11.77 0.06
N PRO A 79 -18.61 12.99 0.51
CA PRO A 79 -19.20 13.18 1.81
C PRO A 79 -20.52 12.40 1.90
N PRO A 80 -20.87 11.88 3.09
CA PRO A 80 -22.19 11.30 3.28
C PRO A 80 -23.27 12.37 3.06
N PRO A 81 -24.42 12.03 2.46
CA PRO A 81 -25.51 12.95 2.28
C PRO A 81 -25.94 13.51 3.65
N ALA A 82 -26.11 14.83 3.72
CA ALA A 82 -26.56 15.48 4.94
C ALA A 82 -27.93 14.94 5.34
N ALA A 83 -28.07 14.46 6.58
CA ALA A 83 -29.38 14.23 7.16
C ALA A 83 -30.14 15.56 7.24
N ALA A 84 -31.45 15.55 7.01
CA ALA A 84 -32.27 16.77 7.08
C ALA A 84 -32.06 17.47 8.44
N GLY A 85 -31.50 18.68 8.41
CA GLY A 85 -31.23 19.49 9.60
C GLY A 85 -29.83 19.32 10.25
N ALA A 86 -28.96 18.47 9.71
CA ALA A 86 -27.59 18.29 10.20
C ALA A 86 -26.56 19.00 9.32
N ALA A 87 -25.47 19.51 9.93
CA ALA A 87 -24.34 20.05 9.18
C ALA A 87 -23.72 18.97 8.29
N ALA A 88 -23.42 19.30 7.03
CA ALA A 88 -22.80 18.38 6.09
C ALA A 88 -21.44 17.92 6.63
N ALA A 89 -21.23 16.60 6.72
CA ALA A 89 -19.93 16.07 7.08
C ALA A 89 -18.90 16.45 6.01
N PRO A 90 -17.66 16.77 6.40
CA PRO A 90 -16.63 17.17 5.44
C PRO A 90 -16.32 16.01 4.48
N ALA A 91 -16.16 16.33 3.19
CA ALA A 91 -15.69 15.37 2.20
C ALA A 91 -14.30 14.82 2.59
N LEU A 92 -14.05 13.55 2.29
CA LEU A 92 -12.74 12.94 2.51
C LEU A 92 -11.67 13.59 1.62
N VAL A 93 -12.07 13.99 0.40
CA VAL A 93 -11.24 14.77 -0.52
C VAL A 93 -11.69 16.22 -0.50
N ARG A 94 -10.77 17.11 -0.13
CA ARG A 94 -10.97 18.57 -0.17
C ARG A 94 -10.10 19.20 -1.25
N PRO A 95 -10.52 20.32 -1.87
CA PRO A 95 -9.74 21.00 -2.91
C PRO A 95 -8.32 21.35 -2.45
N GLU A 96 -8.17 21.81 -1.20
CA GLU A 96 -6.90 22.13 -0.54
C GLU A 96 -5.92 20.95 -0.44
N ASN A 97 -6.45 19.73 -0.42
CA ASN A 97 -5.69 18.49 -0.25
C ASN A 97 -5.43 17.76 -1.56
N PHE A 98 -5.90 18.29 -2.70
CA PHE A 98 -5.77 17.63 -4.00
C PHE A 98 -4.31 17.33 -4.36
N LYS A 99 -3.39 18.24 -4.04
CA LYS A 99 -1.94 18.04 -4.24
C LYS A 99 -1.40 16.83 -3.47
N HIS A 100 -1.87 16.62 -2.24
CA HIS A 100 -1.45 15.51 -1.39
C HIS A 100 -2.07 14.19 -1.85
N VAL A 101 -3.33 14.23 -2.31
CA VAL A 101 -4.00 13.09 -2.95
C VAL A 101 -3.23 12.67 -4.20
N ALA A 102 -2.91 13.60 -5.09
CA ALA A 102 -2.13 13.34 -6.30
C ALA A 102 -0.76 12.74 -5.96
N LEU A 103 -0.08 13.28 -4.94
CA LEU A 103 1.20 12.76 -4.46
C LEU A 103 1.09 11.30 -3.98
N CYS A 104 0.04 10.96 -3.21
CA CYS A 104 -0.21 9.57 -2.79
C CYS A 104 -0.51 8.65 -3.98
N VAL A 105 -1.33 9.09 -4.94
CA VAL A 105 -1.64 8.30 -6.14
C VAL A 105 -0.40 8.04 -6.99
N ILE A 106 0.45 9.04 -7.19
CA ILE A 106 1.74 8.91 -7.88
C ILE A 106 2.67 7.98 -7.08
N SER A 107 2.68 8.11 -5.76
CA SER A 107 3.46 7.23 -4.89
C SER A 107 3.09 5.76 -5.09
N PHE A 108 1.82 5.43 -5.32
CA PHE A 108 1.38 4.05 -5.58
C PHE A 108 1.79 3.49 -6.96
N ALA A 109 2.29 4.34 -7.87
CA ALA A 109 2.87 3.86 -9.12
C ALA A 109 4.17 3.08 -8.87
N PHE A 110 5.01 3.50 -7.92
CA PHE A 110 6.31 2.87 -7.67
C PHE A 110 6.20 1.44 -7.07
N PRO A 111 5.35 1.16 -6.05
CA PRO A 111 5.11 -0.20 -5.58
C PRO A 111 4.45 -1.05 -6.66
N SER A 112 3.53 -0.49 -7.45
CA SER A 112 2.93 -1.18 -8.59
C SER A 112 3.98 -1.60 -9.62
N LEU A 113 4.91 -0.70 -9.96
CA LEU A 113 6.05 -1.00 -10.81
C LEU A 113 6.93 -2.10 -10.22
N SER A 114 7.25 -2.02 -8.92
CA SER A 114 8.01 -3.05 -8.20
C SER A 114 7.35 -4.43 -8.31
N VAL A 115 6.03 -4.52 -8.11
CA VAL A 115 5.27 -5.77 -8.24
C VAL A 115 5.39 -6.34 -9.65
N ILE A 116 5.23 -5.52 -10.69
CA ILE A 116 5.35 -5.97 -12.09
C ILE A 116 6.77 -6.41 -12.44
N LEU A 117 7.79 -5.72 -11.93
CA LEU A 117 9.19 -6.13 -12.10
C LEU A 117 9.48 -7.46 -11.40
N LYS A 118 9.00 -7.65 -10.17
CA LYS A 118 9.09 -8.92 -9.42
C LYS A 118 8.40 -10.04 -10.21
N GLU A 119 7.22 -9.79 -10.79
CA GLU A 119 6.53 -10.74 -11.65
C GLU A 119 7.38 -11.15 -12.86
N GLY A 120 8.02 -10.18 -13.53
CA GLY A 120 8.95 -10.46 -14.63
C GLY A 120 10.11 -11.37 -14.21
N ILE A 121 10.72 -11.11 -13.05
CA ILE A 121 11.79 -11.94 -12.47
C ILE A 121 11.30 -13.36 -12.20
N PHE A 122 10.11 -13.52 -11.62
CA PHE A 122 9.53 -14.84 -11.37
C PHE A 122 9.28 -15.61 -12.68
N ARG A 123 8.71 -14.95 -13.70
CA ARG A 123 8.46 -15.56 -15.02
C ARG A 123 9.77 -16.01 -15.68
N GLU A 124 10.80 -15.17 -15.64
CA GLU A 124 12.10 -15.50 -16.23
C GLU A 124 12.80 -16.64 -15.48
N ALA A 125 12.76 -16.63 -14.15
CA ALA A 125 13.33 -17.68 -13.32
C ALA A 125 12.64 -19.03 -13.58
N ARG A 126 11.31 -19.04 -13.68
CA ARG A 126 10.54 -20.24 -14.04
C ARG A 126 10.96 -20.78 -15.40
N ARG A 127 11.19 -19.91 -16.39
CA ARG A 127 11.66 -20.29 -17.74
C ARG A 127 13.08 -20.88 -17.72
N LYS A 128 14.00 -20.29 -16.95
CA LYS A 128 15.42 -20.68 -16.93
C LYS A 128 15.72 -21.87 -16.02
N LEU A 129 15.04 -21.97 -14.88
CA LEU A 129 15.37 -22.91 -13.81
C LEU A 129 14.34 -24.05 -13.67
N GLY A 130 13.21 -23.98 -14.37
CA GLY A 130 12.11 -24.95 -14.25
C GLY A 130 11.40 -24.95 -12.89
N ARG A 131 11.78 -24.04 -11.98
CA ARG A 131 11.21 -23.87 -10.64
C ARG A 131 10.95 -22.40 -10.35
N ASP A 132 9.95 -22.15 -9.52
CA ASP A 132 9.67 -20.81 -9.02
C ASP A 132 10.77 -20.39 -8.04
N LEU A 133 11.19 -19.12 -8.11
CA LEU A 133 12.03 -18.53 -7.08
C LEU A 133 11.23 -18.47 -5.77
N GLU A 134 11.93 -18.73 -4.66
CA GLU A 134 11.31 -18.59 -3.36
C GLU A 134 10.97 -17.12 -3.09
N VAL A 135 9.70 -16.86 -2.79
CA VAL A 135 9.19 -15.49 -2.58
C VAL A 135 9.92 -14.80 -1.42
N LEU A 136 10.30 -15.58 -0.39
CA LEU A 136 11.07 -15.07 0.74
C LEU A 136 12.41 -14.49 0.31
N VAL A 137 13.10 -15.13 -0.64
CA VAL A 137 14.39 -14.67 -1.16
C VAL A 137 14.22 -13.35 -1.91
N VAL A 138 13.23 -13.27 -2.81
CA VAL A 138 12.93 -12.05 -3.57
C VAL A 138 12.54 -10.90 -2.63
N ASN A 139 11.73 -11.19 -1.61
CA ASN A 139 11.32 -10.21 -0.61
C ASN A 139 12.50 -9.75 0.24
N ALA A 140 13.36 -10.67 0.70
CA ALA A 140 14.54 -10.34 1.50
C ALA A 140 15.53 -9.45 0.74
N PHE A 141 15.84 -9.76 -0.52
CA PHE A 141 16.70 -8.92 -1.35
C PHE A 141 16.07 -7.54 -1.62
N GLY A 142 14.77 -7.51 -1.93
CA GLY A 142 14.02 -6.26 -2.13
C GLY A 142 14.03 -5.38 -0.89
N SER A 143 13.65 -5.93 0.29
CA SER A 143 13.62 -5.21 1.55
C SER A 143 15.01 -4.77 2.02
N THR A 144 16.06 -5.55 1.75
CA THR A 144 17.43 -5.15 2.08
C THR A 144 17.86 -3.95 1.24
N ALA A 145 17.63 -4.00 -0.08
CA ALA A 145 17.91 -2.88 -0.96
C ALA A 145 17.09 -1.64 -0.56
N GLN A 146 15.80 -1.82 -0.30
CA GLN A 146 14.92 -0.77 0.19
C GLN A 146 15.45 -0.13 1.49
N ALA A 147 15.89 -0.93 2.47
CA ALA A 147 16.45 -0.41 3.71
C ALA A 147 17.68 0.49 3.45
N VAL A 148 18.57 0.08 2.56
CA VAL A 148 19.74 0.90 2.16
C VAL A 148 19.30 2.22 1.54
N PHE A 149 18.31 2.20 0.63
CA PHE A 149 17.80 3.43 0.01
C PHE A 149 17.04 4.32 0.99
N VAL A 150 16.27 3.76 1.92
CA VAL A 150 15.61 4.53 2.98
C VAL A 150 16.64 5.22 3.86
N LEU A 151 17.73 4.52 4.24
CA LEU A 151 18.84 5.11 4.98
C LEU A 151 19.51 6.25 4.19
N ALA A 152 19.73 6.07 2.89
CA ALA A 152 20.26 7.11 2.02
C ALA A 152 19.32 8.32 1.87
N LEU A 153 18.00 8.10 1.94
CA LEU A 153 16.98 9.14 1.86
C LEU A 153 16.66 9.80 3.23
N LEU A 154 17.33 9.40 4.32
CA LEU A 154 17.12 10.01 5.64
C LEU A 154 17.25 11.55 5.64
N PRO A 155 18.26 12.18 4.99
CA PRO A 155 18.34 13.63 4.95
C PRO A 155 17.09 14.27 4.33
N LEU A 156 16.57 13.67 3.25
CA LEU A 156 15.35 14.15 2.61
C LEU A 156 14.12 13.95 3.52
N ILE A 157 14.02 12.81 4.19
CA ILE A 157 12.95 12.54 5.15
C ILE A 157 12.96 13.56 6.29
N THR A 158 14.13 13.88 6.82
CA THR A 158 14.32 14.89 7.88
C THR A 158 13.89 16.28 7.40
N ALA A 159 14.29 16.66 6.18
CA ALA A 159 13.88 17.92 5.57
C ALA A 159 12.36 18.01 5.36
N ILE A 160 11.72 16.94 4.88
CA ILE A 160 10.26 16.87 4.71
C ILE A 160 9.53 16.99 6.06
N ARG A 161 10.12 16.48 7.14
CA ARG A 161 9.60 16.63 8.51
C ARG A 161 9.82 18.02 9.11
N GLY A 162 10.51 18.92 8.42
CA GLY A 162 10.81 20.27 8.89
C GLY A 162 11.89 20.33 9.97
N LEU A 163 12.71 19.28 10.11
CA LEU A 163 13.81 19.23 11.08
C LEU A 163 15.13 19.71 10.43
N PRO A 164 15.99 20.43 11.17
CA PRO A 164 17.30 20.83 10.66
C PRO A 164 18.16 19.59 10.41
N LEU A 165 18.86 19.54 9.26
CA LEU A 165 19.67 18.37 8.87
C LEU A 165 20.77 18.04 9.88
N GLU A 166 21.27 19.06 10.58
CA GLU A 166 22.25 18.93 11.66
C GLU A 166 21.74 18.09 12.85
N SER A 167 20.42 18.03 13.05
CA SER A 167 19.81 17.22 14.11
C SER A 167 19.73 15.73 13.75
N LEU A 168 19.99 15.34 12.49
CA LEU A 168 19.83 13.95 12.05
C LEU A 168 20.63 12.95 12.90
N PRO A 169 21.93 13.15 13.22
CA PRO A 169 22.67 12.23 14.07
C PRO A 169 22.07 12.10 15.47
N GLN A 170 21.62 13.23 16.03
CA GLN A 170 20.99 13.25 17.34
C GLN A 170 19.63 12.53 17.34
N VAL A 171 18.80 12.76 16.33
CA VAL A 171 17.50 12.10 16.16
C VAL A 171 17.66 10.58 16.01
N LEU A 172 18.68 10.13 15.28
CA LEU A 172 18.99 8.70 15.15
C LEU A 172 19.47 8.10 16.47
N LEU A 173 20.32 8.81 17.22
CA LEU A 173 20.80 8.37 18.52
C LEU A 173 19.66 8.27 19.53
N GLU A 174 18.78 9.27 19.57
CA GLU A 174 17.57 9.27 20.41
C GLU A 174 16.65 8.12 20.01
N GLY A 175 16.37 7.93 18.72
CA GLY A 175 15.59 6.79 18.24
C GLY A 175 16.18 5.44 18.66
N GLY A 176 17.50 5.29 18.58
CA GLY A 176 18.21 4.09 19.03
C GLY A 176 18.10 3.84 20.54
N ARG A 177 18.23 4.89 21.36
CA ARG A 177 18.04 4.82 22.81
C ARG A 177 16.64 4.38 23.19
N VAL A 178 15.64 4.92 22.49
CA VAL A 178 14.23 4.58 22.68
C VAL A 178 13.94 3.13 22.31
N LEU A 179 14.52 2.64 21.20
CA LEU A 179 14.45 1.23 20.84
C LEU A 179 15.15 0.31 21.84
N ALA A 180 16.22 0.79 22.49
CA ALA A 180 16.91 0.07 23.55
C ALA A 180 16.18 0.08 24.90
N GLY A 181 14.98 0.68 24.98
CA GLY A 181 14.14 0.68 26.17
C GLY A 181 14.29 1.90 27.06
N GLN A 182 15.03 2.93 26.63
CA GLN A 182 15.09 4.19 27.37
C GLN A 182 13.82 5.02 27.13
N PRO A 183 13.31 5.74 28.15
CA PRO A 183 12.12 6.57 27.99
C PRO A 183 12.39 7.68 26.96
N ALA A 184 11.61 7.69 25.88
CA ALA A 184 11.64 8.74 24.89
C ALA A 184 11.04 10.02 25.49
N GLN A 185 11.75 11.14 25.44
CA GLN A 185 11.21 12.45 25.81
C GLN A 185 10.99 13.27 24.54
N VAL A 186 9.74 13.63 24.25
CA VAL A 186 9.40 14.58 23.18
C VAL A 186 8.69 15.75 23.84
N GLY A 187 9.30 16.94 23.81
CA GLY A 187 8.72 18.15 24.42
C GLY A 187 8.49 18.04 25.94
N GLY A 188 9.26 17.21 26.65
CA GLY A 188 9.13 17.00 28.10
C GLY A 188 8.14 15.90 28.52
N ALA A 189 7.43 15.28 27.58
CA ALA A 189 6.54 14.15 27.85
C ALA A 189 7.22 12.80 27.53
N VAL A 190 7.05 11.81 28.42
CA VAL A 190 7.49 10.43 28.17
C VAL A 190 6.56 9.82 27.12
N LEU A 191 7.13 9.31 26.02
CA LEU A 191 6.35 8.63 24.98
C LEU A 191 5.88 7.27 25.50
N PRO A 192 4.56 7.04 25.67
CA PRO A 192 4.06 5.77 26.16
C PRO A 192 4.25 4.67 25.11
N GLY A 193 4.76 3.52 25.54
CA GLY A 193 4.73 2.28 24.76
C GLY A 193 5.92 2.03 23.82
N ALA A 194 6.96 2.87 23.80
CA ALA A 194 8.23 2.48 23.18
C ALA A 194 9.06 1.60 24.15
N PRO A 195 9.73 0.53 23.68
CA PRO A 195 9.89 0.07 22.29
C PRO A 195 8.79 -0.91 21.83
N LEU A 196 7.81 -1.22 22.70
CA LEU A 196 6.79 -2.25 22.47
C LEU A 196 5.93 -1.98 21.23
N PHE A 197 5.46 -0.75 21.01
CA PHE A 197 4.59 -0.40 19.89
C PHE A 197 5.29 -0.52 18.52
N PRO A 198 6.51 0.03 18.31
CA PRO A 198 7.29 -0.25 17.11
C PRO A 198 7.54 -1.75 16.88
N ALA A 199 7.90 -2.49 17.94
CA ALA A 199 8.14 -3.93 17.83
C ALA A 199 6.86 -4.69 17.45
N ALA A 200 5.73 -4.39 18.09
CA ALA A 200 4.43 -4.97 17.76
C ALA A 200 4.00 -4.65 16.33
N TYR A 201 4.24 -3.42 15.86
CA TYR A 201 4.00 -3.04 14.47
C TYR A 201 4.83 -3.88 13.50
N VAL A 202 6.14 -4.04 13.74
CA VAL A 202 7.01 -4.86 12.88
C VAL A 202 6.56 -6.31 12.86
N LEU A 203 6.27 -6.90 14.03
CA LEU A 203 5.77 -8.26 14.14
C LEU A 203 4.45 -8.46 13.39
N ALA A 204 3.49 -7.54 13.56
CA ALA A 204 2.22 -7.58 12.85
C ALA A 204 2.40 -7.47 11.33
N ASN A 205 3.29 -6.59 10.84
CA ASN A 205 3.58 -6.47 9.41
C ASN A 205 4.22 -7.73 8.83
N VAL A 206 5.17 -8.33 9.54
CA VAL A 206 5.81 -9.59 9.11
C VAL A 206 4.78 -10.72 9.09
N ALA A 207 3.99 -10.86 10.15
CA ALA A 207 2.92 -11.86 10.23
C ALA A 207 1.88 -11.68 9.11
N PHE A 208 1.47 -10.44 8.84
CA PHE A 208 0.56 -10.10 7.74
C PHE A 208 1.15 -10.51 6.38
N ASN A 209 2.39 -10.13 6.08
CA ASN A 209 3.05 -10.48 4.82
C ASN A 209 3.18 -12.00 4.63
N ILE A 210 3.57 -12.73 5.67
CA ILE A 210 3.67 -14.21 5.63
C ILE A 210 2.29 -14.82 5.40
N THR A 211 1.27 -14.35 6.12
CA THR A 211 -0.10 -14.87 6.01
C THR A 211 -0.67 -14.61 4.62
N ALA A 212 -0.48 -13.41 4.07
CA ALA A 212 -0.92 -13.06 2.71
C ALA A 212 -0.27 -13.97 1.66
N LEU A 213 1.04 -14.22 1.78
CA LEU A 213 1.74 -15.15 0.88
C LEU A 213 1.25 -16.59 1.03
N SER A 214 1.02 -17.04 2.26
CA SER A 214 0.47 -18.36 2.54
C SER A 214 -0.93 -18.53 1.94
N LEU A 215 -1.76 -17.48 2.02
CA LEU A 215 -3.11 -17.47 1.45
C LEU A 215 -3.10 -17.57 -0.07
N VAL A 216 -2.23 -16.82 -0.74
CA VAL A 216 -2.03 -16.90 -2.21
C VAL A 216 -1.64 -18.32 -2.62
N ARG A 217 -0.78 -18.96 -1.84
CA ARG A 217 -0.32 -20.34 -2.10
C ARG A 217 -1.42 -21.38 -1.91
N SER A 218 -2.31 -21.22 -0.93
CA SER A 218 -3.32 -22.25 -0.59
C SER A 218 -4.64 -22.13 -1.34
N THR A 219 -5.09 -20.91 -1.68
CA THR A 219 -6.45 -20.66 -2.21
C THR A 219 -6.48 -20.22 -3.68
N GLY A 220 -5.31 -20.01 -4.28
CA GLY A 220 -5.16 -19.46 -5.63
C GLY A 220 -5.30 -17.94 -5.67
N ALA A 221 -4.80 -17.34 -6.75
CA ALA A 221 -4.65 -15.89 -6.86
C ALA A 221 -5.98 -15.11 -6.78
N VAL A 222 -7.08 -15.67 -7.30
CA VAL A 222 -8.41 -15.02 -7.34
C VAL A 222 -9.04 -14.94 -5.95
N THR A 223 -9.01 -16.04 -5.21
CA THR A 223 -9.58 -16.09 -3.85
C THR A 223 -8.75 -15.22 -2.90
N ALA A 224 -7.42 -15.31 -3.02
CA ALA A 224 -6.52 -14.49 -2.21
C ALA A 224 -6.66 -12.99 -2.53
N SER A 225 -6.81 -12.60 -3.80
CA SER A 225 -7.02 -11.20 -4.16
C SER A 225 -8.36 -10.66 -3.67
N LEU A 226 -9.42 -11.47 -3.66
CA LEU A 226 -10.72 -11.08 -3.09
C LEU A 226 -10.65 -10.96 -1.55
N ALA A 227 -9.92 -11.85 -0.88
CA ALA A 227 -9.71 -11.73 0.57
C ALA A 227 -8.89 -10.48 0.93
N LEU A 228 -7.84 -10.17 0.16
CA LEU A 228 -7.06 -8.94 0.32
C LEU A 228 -7.86 -7.69 -0.04
N ALA A 229 -8.79 -7.79 -1.00
CA ALA A 229 -9.72 -6.71 -1.35
C ALA A 229 -10.58 -6.28 -0.14
N CYS A 230 -11.06 -7.25 0.65
CA CYS A 230 -11.83 -6.97 1.87
C CYS A 230 -11.05 -6.16 2.91
N LEU A 231 -9.71 -6.10 2.84
CA LEU A 231 -8.93 -5.31 3.78
C LEU A 231 -9.18 -3.81 3.65
N VAL A 232 -9.57 -3.33 2.46
CA VAL A 232 -9.85 -1.91 2.24
C VAL A 232 -11.04 -1.44 3.07
N PRO A 233 -12.26 -2.01 2.92
CA PRO A 233 -13.39 -1.60 3.72
C PRO A 233 -13.15 -1.86 5.21
N LEU A 234 -12.49 -2.96 5.58
CA LEU A 234 -12.17 -3.26 6.98
C LEU A 234 -11.21 -2.22 7.58
N SER A 235 -10.21 -1.77 6.83
CA SER A 235 -9.27 -0.73 7.27
C SER A 235 -9.99 0.60 7.47
N VAL A 236 -10.92 0.95 6.57
CA VAL A 236 -11.71 2.19 6.73
C VAL A 236 -12.69 2.09 7.91
N LEU A 237 -13.27 0.91 8.16
CA LEU A 237 -14.12 0.67 9.34
C LEU A 237 -13.34 0.82 10.64
N ALA A 238 -12.05 0.44 10.67
CA ALA A 238 -11.20 0.67 11.84
C ALA A 238 -11.08 2.17 12.17
N PHE A 239 -11.10 3.06 11.17
CA PHE A 239 -11.12 4.52 11.39
C PHE A 239 -12.47 5.06 11.87
N ALA A 240 -13.54 4.27 11.84
CA ALA A 240 -14.83 4.66 12.43
C ALA A 240 -14.91 4.32 13.94
N LEU A 241 -13.99 3.49 14.45
CA LEU A 241 -13.94 3.14 15.86
C LEU A 241 -13.29 4.27 16.69
N PRO A 242 -13.66 4.43 17.98
CA PRO A 242 -13.07 5.42 18.88
C PRO A 242 -11.67 4.97 19.33
N LEU A 243 -10.73 4.86 18.40
CA LEU A 243 -9.36 4.43 18.66
C LEU A 243 -8.50 5.60 19.18
N PRO A 244 -7.64 5.36 20.17
CA PRO A 244 -6.71 6.38 20.65
C PRO A 244 -5.79 6.84 19.50
N LEU A 245 -5.49 8.14 19.46
CA LEU A 245 -4.63 8.80 18.45
C LEU A 245 -5.21 8.87 17.03
N LEU A 246 -6.44 8.39 16.78
CA LEU A 246 -7.10 8.47 15.47
C LEU A 246 -8.32 9.39 15.49
N GLN A 247 -8.49 10.17 14.43
CA GLN A 247 -9.73 10.92 14.20
C GLN A 247 -10.80 9.96 13.68
N GLN A 248 -12.00 10.02 14.29
CA GLN A 248 -13.13 9.20 13.87
C GLN A 248 -13.62 9.65 12.48
N ALA A 249 -13.73 8.70 11.57
CA ALA A 249 -14.32 8.90 10.25
C ALA A 249 -15.85 8.71 10.31
N ALA A 250 -16.59 9.72 9.86
CA ALA A 250 -18.04 9.60 9.69
C ALA A 250 -18.34 8.83 8.39
N LEU A 251 -18.79 7.57 8.52
CA LEU A 251 -19.18 6.75 7.39
C LEU A 251 -20.68 6.92 7.10
N GLY A 252 -21.05 7.13 5.84
CA GLY A 252 -22.46 7.15 5.44
C GLY A 252 -22.75 6.30 4.21
N PRO A 253 -23.96 6.40 3.62
CA PRO A 253 -24.41 5.48 2.57
C PRO A 253 -23.54 5.47 1.32
N ASN A 254 -22.95 6.62 0.96
CA ASN A 254 -22.02 6.73 -0.17
C ASN A 254 -20.77 5.85 0.02
N PHE A 255 -20.26 5.76 1.26
CA PHE A 255 -19.13 4.90 1.57
C PHE A 255 -19.46 3.42 1.34
N TRP A 256 -20.62 2.97 1.82
CA TRP A 256 -21.06 1.58 1.64
C TRP A 256 -21.33 1.23 0.19
N ALA A 257 -21.96 2.14 -0.56
CA ALA A 257 -22.17 1.97 -2.00
C ALA A 257 -20.84 1.92 -2.76
N GLY A 258 -19.89 2.80 -2.42
CA GLY A 258 -18.54 2.81 -2.98
C GLY A 258 -17.76 1.52 -2.67
N CYS A 259 -17.86 0.99 -1.45
CA CYS A 259 -17.28 -0.29 -1.07
C CYS A 259 -17.89 -1.45 -1.87
N GLY A 260 -19.20 -1.47 -2.05
CA GLY A 260 -19.88 -2.46 -2.89
C GLY A 260 -19.37 -2.43 -4.33
N LEU A 261 -19.24 -1.24 -4.90
CA LEU A 261 -18.75 -1.05 -6.26
C LEU A 261 -17.28 -1.44 -6.42
N LEU A 262 -16.44 -1.10 -5.43
CA LEU A 262 -15.03 -1.47 -5.35
C LEU A 262 -14.86 -3.00 -5.28
N MET A 263 -15.61 -3.67 -4.40
CA MET A 263 -15.59 -5.13 -4.28
C MET A 263 -16.08 -5.81 -5.56
N GLY A 264 -17.14 -5.29 -6.17
CA GLY A 264 -17.64 -5.77 -7.47
C GLY A 264 -16.62 -5.58 -8.60
N GLY A 265 -15.91 -4.45 -8.61
CA GLY A 265 -14.83 -4.18 -9.56
C GLY A 265 -13.65 -5.12 -9.40
N LEU A 266 -13.24 -5.42 -8.17
CA LEU A 266 -12.20 -6.40 -7.86
C LEU A 266 -12.62 -7.83 -8.25
N ALA A 267 -13.87 -8.20 -8.01
CA ALA A 267 -14.41 -9.48 -8.47
C ALA A 267 -14.41 -9.57 -10.00
N CYS A 268 -14.84 -8.51 -10.70
CA CYS A 268 -14.81 -8.42 -12.15
C CYS A 268 -13.39 -8.52 -12.71
N TYR A 269 -12.44 -7.80 -12.10
CA TYR A 269 -11.02 -7.81 -12.48
C TYR A 269 -10.41 -9.22 -12.42
N ASN A 270 -10.72 -9.96 -11.36
CA ASN A 270 -10.21 -11.31 -11.13
C ASN A 270 -11.03 -12.40 -11.82
N TRP A 271 -12.15 -12.05 -12.46
CA TRP A 271 -13.01 -13.01 -13.13
C TRP A 271 -12.31 -13.57 -14.37
N LYS A 272 -11.75 -14.77 -14.24
CA LYS A 272 -11.38 -15.57 -15.41
C LYS A 272 -12.67 -16.02 -16.09
N LYS A 273 -12.84 -15.70 -17.37
CA LYS A 273 -13.74 -16.51 -18.21
C LYS A 273 -13.24 -17.94 -18.04
N GLY A 274 -14.06 -18.79 -17.42
CA GLY A 274 -13.77 -20.22 -17.36
C GLY A 274 -13.34 -20.65 -18.74
N ALA A 275 -12.25 -21.41 -18.82
CA ALA A 275 -11.96 -22.16 -20.03
C ALA A 275 -13.25 -22.90 -20.36
N ALA A 276 -13.96 -22.42 -21.38
CA ALA A 276 -15.00 -23.21 -21.99
C ALA A 276 -14.28 -24.50 -22.37
N SER A 277 -14.64 -25.58 -21.71
CA SER A 277 -14.31 -26.93 -22.09
C SER A 277 -14.64 -27.08 -23.57
N SER A 278 -13.64 -26.87 -24.41
CA SER A 278 -13.70 -27.10 -25.84
C SER A 278 -12.90 -28.36 -26.09
N GLY A 279 -13.62 -29.39 -26.54
CA GLY A 279 -13.02 -30.53 -27.23
C GLY A 279 -13.03 -31.83 -26.46
N LYS A 280 -14.15 -32.54 -26.62
CA LYS A 280 -14.29 -33.98 -26.96
C LYS A 280 -13.41 -34.98 -26.22
#